data_AF-A0A432PJ17-F1
#
_entry.id   AF-A0A432PJ17-F1
#
_cell.length_a   1.000
_cell.length_b   1.000
_cell.length_c   1.000
_cell.angle_alpha   90.00
_cell.angle_beta   90.00
_cell.angle_gamma   90.00
#
_symmetry.space_group_name_H-M   'P 1'
#
loop_
_entity.id
_entity.type
_entity.pdbx_description
1 polymer ?
#
loop_
_entity_poly.entity_id
_entity_poly.type
_entity_poly.pdbx_seq_one_letter_code
_entity_poly.pdbx_strand_id
1 'polypeptide(L)'
;MTSCGEYGHVEMLRAYAEVEASLNVIDKVIDALPIEFRWLARLVGSSTIAPEAAVSLTEARVRHLWEQHGFDGTVSKLSERPFPVKCDAGYLLVIQLNYVREAILKKNYFPIESRPAQVFLDCKAMPITVVSVDTALHEAAVRAEVAMPITLAVISETFRQSLEVFIPF
;
A
#
# COMPACT_ATOMS: atom_id res chain seq x y z
N MET A 1 -35.67 -15.59 -28.31
CA MET A 1 -35.53 -14.76 -27.08
C MET A 1 -34.33 -15.30 -26.32
N THR A 2 -33.13 -14.81 -26.62
CA THR A 2 -31.88 -15.18 -25.95
C THR A 2 -30.97 -13.96 -26.10
N SER A 3 -31.01 -13.02 -25.17
CA SER A 3 -30.03 -11.92 -25.13
C SER A 3 -29.84 -11.27 -23.75
N CYS A 4 -30.22 -11.93 -22.66
CA CYS A 4 -29.93 -11.41 -21.31
C CYS A 4 -28.66 -12.00 -20.66
N GLY A 5 -28.05 -13.04 -21.24
CA GLY A 5 -26.86 -13.69 -20.67
C GLY A 5 -25.51 -13.16 -21.20
N GLU A 6 -25.47 -12.66 -22.43
CA GLU A 6 -24.21 -12.24 -23.08
C GLU A 6 -23.77 -10.82 -22.69
N TYR A 7 -24.72 -9.92 -22.43
CA TYR A 7 -24.41 -8.52 -22.06
C TYR A 7 -23.69 -8.41 -20.70
N GLY A 8 -24.12 -9.17 -19.69
CA GLY A 8 -23.48 -9.16 -18.37
C GLY A 8 -22.05 -9.72 -18.39
N HIS A 9 -21.76 -10.67 -19.30
CA HIS A 9 -20.43 -11.25 -19.42
C HIS A 9 -19.43 -10.30 -20.10
N VAL A 10 -19.87 -9.55 -21.11
CA VAL A 10 -19.02 -8.56 -21.81
C VAL A 10 -18.71 -7.36 -20.92
N GLU A 11 -19.69 -6.86 -20.16
CA GLU A 11 -19.48 -5.77 -19.21
C GLU A 11 -18.54 -6.18 -18.06
N MET A 12 -18.68 -7.40 -17.55
CA MET A 12 -17.79 -7.94 -16.53
C MET A 12 -16.35 -8.04 -17.04
N LEU A 13 -16.13 -8.65 -18.21
CA LEU A 13 -14.78 -8.77 -18.81
C LEU A 13 -14.14 -7.40 -19.06
N ARG A 14 -14.94 -6.40 -19.44
CA ARG A 14 -14.46 -5.02 -19.61
C ARG A 14 -14.02 -4.41 -18.27
N ALA A 15 -14.82 -4.57 -17.21
CA ALA A 15 -14.45 -4.11 -15.87
C ALA A 15 -13.16 -4.78 -15.36
N TYR A 16 -13.00 -6.08 -15.59
CA TYR A 16 -11.76 -6.81 -15.31
C TYR A 16 -10.56 -6.19 -16.04
N ALA A 17 -10.66 -5.97 -17.35
CA ALA A 17 -9.57 -5.42 -18.14
C ALA A 17 -9.22 -3.98 -17.74
N GLU A 18 -10.22 -3.15 -17.39
CA GLU A 18 -10.02 -1.77 -16.94
C GLU A 18 -9.31 -1.71 -15.57
N VAL A 19 -9.67 -2.58 -14.64
CA VAL A 19 -8.99 -2.68 -13.33
C VAL A 19 -7.58 -3.23 -13.49
N GLU A 20 -7.38 -4.29 -14.29
CA GLU A 20 -6.06 -4.86 -14.54
C GLU A 20 -5.11 -3.84 -15.21
N ALA A 21 -5.61 -3.06 -16.17
CA ALA A 21 -4.83 -1.99 -16.78
C ALA A 21 -4.44 -0.91 -15.75
N SER A 22 -5.35 -0.56 -14.84
CA SER A 22 -5.08 0.41 -13.77
C SER A 22 -4.05 -0.10 -12.77
N LEU A 23 -4.14 -1.38 -12.36
CA LEU A 23 -3.16 -2.03 -11.49
C LEU A 23 -1.77 -2.03 -12.14
N ASN A 24 -1.67 -2.38 -13.43
CA ASN A 24 -0.41 -2.36 -14.17
C ASN A 24 0.22 -0.96 -14.25
N VAL A 25 -0.60 0.09 -14.36
CA VAL A 25 -0.12 1.49 -14.33
C VAL A 25 0.40 1.85 -12.94
N ILE A 26 -0.33 1.47 -11.89
CA ILE A 26 0.06 1.70 -10.50
C ILE A 26 1.37 0.98 -10.17
N ASP A 27 1.52 -0.28 -10.56
CA ASP A 27 2.73 -1.05 -10.31
C ASP A 27 3.97 -0.41 -10.93
N LYS A 28 3.85 0.13 -12.17
CA LYS A 28 4.94 0.89 -12.80
C LYS A 28 5.34 2.12 -12.00
N VAL A 29 4.37 2.86 -11.45
CA VAL A 29 4.66 4.04 -10.62
C VAL A 29 5.28 3.62 -9.29
N ILE A 30 4.77 2.58 -8.65
CA ILE A 30 5.34 2.03 -7.41
C ILE A 30 6.78 1.58 -7.62
N ASP A 31 7.09 0.93 -8.75
CA ASP A 31 8.45 0.48 -9.05
C ASP A 31 9.40 1.62 -9.44
N ALA A 32 8.86 2.78 -9.84
CA ALA A 32 9.63 4.00 -10.05
C ALA A 32 9.85 4.83 -8.76
N LEU A 33 9.22 4.46 -7.63
CA LEU A 33 9.44 5.13 -6.34
C LEU A 33 10.83 4.81 -5.76
N PRO A 34 11.44 5.77 -5.02
CA PRO A 34 12.52 5.45 -4.10
C PRO A 34 12.10 4.34 -3.13
N ILE A 35 13.05 3.50 -2.75
CA ILE A 35 12.77 2.24 -2.03
C ILE A 35 12.01 2.48 -0.72
N GLU A 36 12.29 3.58 -0.02
CA GLU A 36 11.65 3.97 1.24
C GLU A 36 10.14 4.25 1.10
N PHE A 37 9.70 4.85 -0.01
CA PHE A 37 8.29 5.15 -0.27
C PHE A 37 7.55 3.95 -0.86
N ARG A 38 8.29 3.05 -1.52
CA ARG A 38 7.71 1.86 -2.18
C ARG A 38 6.99 0.95 -1.20
N TRP A 39 7.52 0.76 0.01
CA TRP A 39 6.91 -0.10 1.03
C TRP A 39 5.57 0.44 1.53
N LEU A 40 5.47 1.76 1.72
CA LEU A 40 4.20 2.40 2.07
C LEU A 40 3.17 2.24 0.94
N ALA A 41 3.57 2.53 -0.30
CA ALA A 41 2.68 2.41 -1.45
C ALA A 41 2.21 0.96 -1.67
N ARG A 42 3.10 -0.03 -1.50
CA ARG A 42 2.75 -1.45 -1.57
C ARG A 42 1.83 -1.88 -0.44
N LEU A 43 2.03 -1.38 0.78
CA LEU A 43 1.12 -1.68 1.90
C LEU A 43 -0.29 -1.17 1.58
N VAL A 44 -0.40 0.07 1.09
CA VAL A 44 -1.70 0.65 0.69
C VAL A 44 -2.30 -0.10 -0.50
N GLY A 45 -1.51 -0.45 -1.51
CA GLY A 45 -1.95 -1.18 -2.70
C GLY A 45 -2.18 -2.68 -2.50
N SER A 46 -2.00 -3.19 -1.28
CA SER A 46 -2.28 -4.58 -0.90
C SER A 46 -3.16 -4.68 0.33
N SER A 47 -3.69 -3.59 0.86
CA SER A 47 -4.57 -3.63 2.02
C SER A 47 -5.70 -2.62 1.89
N THR A 48 -6.67 -2.66 2.80
CA THR A 48 -7.67 -1.60 2.90
C THR A 48 -7.36 -0.70 4.10
N ILE A 49 -6.08 -0.52 4.44
CA ILE A 49 -5.65 0.47 5.43
C ILE A 49 -5.78 1.85 4.77
N ALA A 50 -6.50 2.76 5.40
CA ALA A 50 -6.61 4.13 4.90
C ALA A 50 -5.22 4.76 4.69
N PRO A 51 -4.98 5.48 3.58
CA PRO A 51 -3.70 6.13 3.31
C PRO A 51 -3.13 6.95 4.48
N GLU A 52 -3.97 7.76 5.12
CA GLU A 52 -3.59 8.62 6.25
C GLU A 52 -3.24 7.80 7.49
N ALA A 53 -3.98 6.71 7.72
CA ALA A 53 -3.67 5.76 8.78
C ALA A 53 -2.33 5.05 8.51
N ALA A 54 -2.07 4.63 7.27
CA ALA A 54 -0.83 3.97 6.88
C ALA A 54 0.40 4.87 7.08
N VAL A 55 0.31 6.15 6.68
CA VAL A 55 1.37 7.16 6.87
C VAL A 55 1.64 7.41 8.36
N SER A 56 0.60 7.38 9.20
CA SER A 56 0.71 7.67 10.64
C SER A 56 1.00 6.45 11.52
N LEU A 57 1.17 5.26 10.94
CA LEU A 57 1.47 4.04 11.69
C LEU A 57 2.73 4.19 12.54
N THR A 58 2.62 3.80 13.81
CA THR A 58 3.76 3.75 14.74
C THR A 58 4.22 2.31 14.96
N GLU A 59 5.52 2.15 15.19
CA GLU A 59 6.12 0.85 15.49
C GLU A 59 5.44 0.19 16.70
N ALA A 60 5.21 0.96 17.77
CA ALA A 60 4.56 0.47 18.98
C ALA A 60 3.15 -0.09 18.71
N ARG A 61 2.35 0.62 17.90
CA ARG A 61 1.00 0.17 17.52
C ARG A 61 1.05 -1.14 16.74
N VAL A 62 1.93 -1.24 15.75
CA VAL A 62 2.04 -2.44 14.90
C VAL A 62 2.53 -3.63 15.71
N ARG A 63 3.56 -3.45 16.55
CA ARG A 63 4.08 -4.53 17.41
C ARG A 63 3.04 -5.03 18.41
N HIS A 64 2.28 -4.11 19.02
CA HIS A 64 1.20 -4.47 19.94
C HIS A 64 0.11 -5.33 19.27
N LEU A 65 -0.35 -4.93 18.08
CA LEU A 65 -1.35 -5.70 17.33
C LEU A 65 -0.81 -7.05 16.88
N TRP A 66 0.46 -7.10 16.50
CA TRP A 66 1.12 -8.33 16.09
C TRP A 66 1.22 -9.31 17.26
N GLU A 67 1.62 -8.88 18.45
CA GLU A 67 1.62 -9.74 19.64
C GLU A 67 0.25 -10.34 19.94
N GLN A 68 -0.83 -9.58 19.70
CA GLN A 68 -2.20 -10.02 19.99
C GLN A 68 -2.83 -10.89 18.91
N HIS A 69 -2.48 -10.67 17.65
CA HIS A 69 -3.24 -11.19 16.50
C HIS A 69 -2.39 -11.89 15.43
N GLY A 70 -1.07 -11.93 15.60
CA GLY A 70 -0.15 -12.37 14.56
C GLY A 70 -0.03 -11.36 13.42
N PHE A 71 0.74 -11.73 12.40
CA PHE A 71 1.05 -10.86 11.25
C PHE A 71 -0.21 -10.48 10.45
N ASP A 72 -0.93 -11.49 9.97
CA ASP A 72 -2.10 -11.28 9.10
C ASP A 72 -3.23 -10.59 9.86
N GLY A 73 -3.44 -10.99 11.12
CA GLY A 73 -4.43 -10.37 12.01
C GLY A 73 -4.14 -8.90 12.30
N THR A 74 -2.87 -8.49 12.32
CA THR A 74 -2.50 -7.06 12.46
C THR A 74 -3.03 -6.24 11.30
N VAL A 75 -2.80 -6.68 10.07
CA VAL A 75 -3.28 -5.97 8.87
C VAL A 75 -4.80 -5.92 8.87
N SER A 76 -5.48 -7.02 9.22
CA SER A 76 -6.95 -7.01 9.33
C SER A 76 -7.45 -6.01 10.37
N LYS A 77 -6.75 -5.81 11.48
CA LYS A 77 -7.13 -4.81 12.51
C LYS A 77 -6.82 -3.37 12.12
N LEU A 78 -5.86 -3.16 11.24
CA LEU A 78 -5.53 -1.83 10.69
C LEU A 78 -6.40 -1.47 9.49
N SER A 79 -7.01 -2.47 8.84
CA SER A 79 -7.82 -2.33 7.64
C SER A 79 -9.25 -1.88 7.96
N GLU A 80 -9.83 -1.05 7.10
CA GLU A 80 -11.22 -0.57 7.25
C GLU A 80 -12.28 -1.63 6.90
N ARG A 81 -11.91 -2.66 6.13
CA ARG A 81 -12.81 -3.73 5.70
C ARG A 81 -12.20 -5.11 5.99
N PRO A 82 -13.04 -6.15 6.17
CA PRO A 82 -12.57 -7.52 6.28
C PRO A 82 -11.77 -7.91 5.03
N PHE A 83 -10.59 -8.47 5.24
CA PHE A 83 -9.65 -8.78 4.17
C PHE A 83 -9.50 -10.30 4.02
N PRO A 84 -9.49 -10.86 2.79
CA PRO A 84 -9.24 -12.29 2.59
C PRO A 84 -7.85 -12.68 3.09
N VAL A 85 -7.79 -13.74 3.89
CA VAL A 85 -6.68 -14.12 4.80
C VAL A 85 -5.31 -14.32 4.13
N LYS A 86 -5.22 -14.40 2.79
CA LYS A 86 -3.95 -14.58 2.07
C LYS A 86 -3.48 -13.28 1.41
N CYS A 87 -3.15 -12.29 2.24
CA CYS A 87 -2.52 -11.07 1.76
C CYS A 87 -1.04 -11.01 2.11
N ASP A 88 -0.20 -10.67 1.14
CA ASP A 88 1.22 -10.41 1.39
C ASP A 88 1.46 -9.15 2.26
N ALA A 89 0.42 -8.34 2.50
CA ALA A 89 0.47 -7.12 3.32
C ALA A 89 1.03 -7.35 4.74
N GLY A 90 0.74 -8.51 5.35
CA GLY A 90 1.29 -8.87 6.66
C GLY A 90 2.81 -8.91 6.62
N TYR A 91 3.38 -9.58 5.61
CA TYR A 91 4.82 -9.68 5.39
C TYR A 91 5.45 -8.33 5.06
N LEU A 92 4.75 -7.42 4.37
CA LEU A 92 5.26 -6.07 4.09
C LEU A 92 5.58 -5.31 5.38
N LEU A 93 4.71 -5.35 6.39
CA LEU A 93 4.95 -4.71 7.69
C LEU A 93 6.13 -5.34 8.43
N VAL A 94 6.28 -6.66 8.36
CA VAL A 94 7.41 -7.38 8.97
C VAL A 94 8.73 -6.96 8.34
N ILE A 95 8.78 -6.94 7.00
CA ILE A 95 9.96 -6.54 6.26
C ILE A 95 10.30 -5.08 6.56
N GLN A 96 9.29 -4.21 6.53
CA GLN A 96 9.45 -2.80 6.82
C GLN A 96 10.02 -2.55 8.22
N LEU A 97 9.46 -3.17 9.26
CA LEU A 97 9.88 -2.95 10.64
C LEU A 97 11.24 -3.55 10.96
N ASN A 98 11.50 -4.79 10.55
CA ASN A 98 12.67 -5.53 11.02
C ASN A 98 13.89 -5.38 10.11
N TYR A 99 13.71 -4.91 8.87
CA TYR A 99 14.80 -4.81 7.90
C TYR A 99 14.95 -3.39 7.35
N VAL A 100 13.92 -2.85 6.70
CA VAL A 100 14.04 -1.58 5.97
C VAL A 100 14.26 -0.42 6.93
N ARG A 101 13.37 -0.28 7.93
CA ARG A 101 13.45 0.78 8.93
C ARG A 101 14.74 0.71 9.74
N GLU A 102 15.10 -0.48 10.21
CA GLU A 102 16.34 -0.68 10.99
C GLU A 102 17.59 -0.35 10.17
N ALA A 103 17.61 -0.69 8.88
CA ALA A 103 18.70 -0.32 7.98
C ALA A 103 18.82 1.21 7.83
N ILE A 104 17.69 1.91 7.67
CA ILE A 104 17.64 3.38 7.59
C ILE A 104 18.15 4.01 8.89
N LEU A 105 17.67 3.56 10.04
CA LEU A 105 18.07 4.09 11.35
C LEU A 105 19.56 3.86 11.63
N LYS A 106 20.06 2.66 11.33
CA LYS A 106 21.47 2.30 11.50
C LYS A 106 22.38 3.14 10.60
N LYS A 107 21.99 3.31 9.33
CA LYS A 107 22.74 4.13 8.37
C LYS A 107 22.86 5.60 8.82
N ASN A 108 21.83 6.12 9.48
CA ASN A 108 21.78 7.50 9.96
C ASN A 108 22.23 7.66 11.44
N TYR A 109 22.80 6.61 12.05
CA TYR A 109 23.32 6.63 13.42
C TYR A 109 22.32 7.13 14.49
N PHE A 110 21.03 6.82 14.33
CA PHE A 110 20.01 7.20 15.32
C PHE A 110 20.15 6.38 16.61
N PRO A 111 20.40 7.01 17.77
CA PRO A 111 20.39 6.31 19.05
C PRO A 111 18.97 5.83 19.38
N ILE A 112 18.87 4.74 20.15
CA ILE A 112 17.60 4.05 20.40
C ILE A 112 16.56 5.00 21.02
N GLU A 113 16.99 5.88 21.94
CA GLU A 113 16.09 6.77 22.68
C GLU A 113 15.50 7.89 21.82
N SER A 114 16.09 8.19 20.66
CA SER A 114 15.63 9.26 19.75
C SER A 114 15.05 8.75 18.44
N ARG A 115 14.83 7.43 18.33
CA ARG A 115 14.26 6.84 17.12
C ARG A 115 12.85 7.40 16.87
N PRO A 116 12.54 7.86 15.65
CA PRO A 116 11.18 8.25 15.31
C PRO A 116 10.22 7.09 15.49
N ALA A 117 9.03 7.37 16.04
CA ALA A 117 8.04 6.35 16.35
C ALA A 117 7.38 5.75 15.08
N GLN A 118 7.42 6.46 13.96
CA GLN A 118 6.75 6.07 12.73
C GLN A 118 7.39 4.84 12.08
N VAL A 119 6.55 4.03 11.44
CA VAL A 119 6.94 2.82 10.70
C VAL A 119 7.69 3.17 9.41
N PHE A 120 7.21 4.20 8.70
CA PHE A 120 7.74 4.61 7.41
C PHE A 120 8.60 5.86 7.57
N LEU A 121 9.87 5.71 7.20
CA LEU A 121 10.88 6.76 7.27
C LEU A 121 11.47 6.98 5.89
N ASP A 122 11.88 8.22 5.60
CA ASP A 122 12.64 8.55 4.41
C ASP A 122 14.11 8.10 4.53
N CYS A 123 14.91 8.32 3.49
CA CYS A 123 16.34 7.95 3.49
C CYS A 123 17.18 8.66 4.58
N LYS A 124 16.69 9.76 5.17
CA LYS A 124 17.32 10.51 6.26
C LYS A 124 16.78 10.11 7.64
N ALA A 125 16.00 9.03 7.70
CA ALA A 125 15.31 8.57 8.91
C ALA A 125 14.29 9.58 9.47
N MET A 126 13.73 10.45 8.63
CA MET A 126 12.62 11.32 9.02
C MET A 126 11.28 10.64 8.72
N PRO A 127 10.23 10.83 9.55
CA PRO A 127 8.90 10.31 9.26
C PRO A 127 8.42 10.74 7.87
N ILE A 128 7.95 9.77 7.07
CA ILE A 128 7.25 10.08 5.82
C ILE A 128 5.93 10.78 6.17
N THR A 129 5.64 11.84 5.43
CA THR A 129 4.41 12.63 5.52
C THR A 129 3.58 12.48 4.24
N VAL A 130 2.29 12.82 4.31
CA VAL A 130 1.39 12.88 3.13
C VAL A 130 2.01 13.73 2.02
N VAL A 131 2.53 14.91 2.35
CA VAL A 131 3.16 15.81 1.38
C VAL A 131 4.38 15.17 0.71
N SER A 132 5.24 14.50 1.49
CA SER A 132 6.44 13.86 0.93
C SER A 132 6.11 12.67 0.03
N VAL A 133 5.07 11.88 0.38
CA VAL A 133 4.67 10.74 -0.45
C VAL A 133 3.95 11.19 -1.72
N ASP A 134 3.10 12.21 -1.65
CA ASP A 134 2.44 12.76 -2.84
C ASP A 134 3.46 13.35 -3.82
N THR A 135 4.48 14.03 -3.30
CA THR A 135 5.60 14.53 -4.11
C THR A 135 6.35 13.37 -4.77
N ALA A 136 6.72 12.34 -4.01
CA ALA A 136 7.45 11.18 -4.53
C ALA A 136 6.64 10.41 -5.59
N LEU A 137 5.32 10.26 -5.37
CA LEU A 137 4.40 9.62 -6.32
C LEU A 137 4.25 10.44 -7.60
N HIS A 138 4.13 11.76 -7.49
CA HIS A 138 4.08 12.64 -8.65
C HIS A 138 5.35 12.50 -9.50
N GLU A 139 6.53 12.60 -8.89
CA GLU A 139 7.80 12.42 -9.60
C GLU A 139 7.94 11.02 -10.21
N ALA A 140 7.48 9.99 -9.52
CA ALA A 140 7.49 8.62 -10.03
C ALA A 140 6.53 8.43 -11.21
N ALA A 141 5.34 9.04 -11.17
CA ALA A 141 4.40 9.03 -12.29
C ALA A 141 4.99 9.71 -13.53
N VAL A 142 5.68 10.84 -13.36
CA VAL A 142 6.41 11.51 -14.44
C VAL A 142 7.51 10.60 -15.02
N ARG A 143 8.33 9.96 -14.16
CA ARG A 143 9.37 9.01 -14.62
C ARG A 143 8.80 7.79 -15.33
N ALA A 144 7.60 7.36 -14.96
CA ALA A 144 6.90 6.22 -15.56
C ALA A 144 6.06 6.61 -16.80
N GLU A 145 6.12 7.88 -17.23
CA GLU A 145 5.34 8.43 -18.35
C GLU A 145 3.82 8.25 -18.17
N VAL A 146 3.36 8.29 -16.91
CA VAL A 146 1.95 8.16 -16.56
C VAL A 146 1.32 9.56 -16.49
N ALA A 147 0.38 9.82 -17.40
CA ALA A 147 -0.27 11.12 -17.51
C ALA A 147 -1.24 11.43 -16.36
N MET A 148 -1.80 10.40 -15.73
CA MET A 148 -2.73 10.58 -14.61
C MET A 148 -1.97 10.80 -13.29
N PRO A 149 -2.44 11.71 -12.42
CA PRO A 149 -1.91 11.82 -11.07
C PRO A 149 -2.14 10.52 -10.29
N ILE A 150 -1.07 9.92 -9.78
CA ILE A 150 -1.16 8.78 -8.87
C ILE A 150 -0.93 9.29 -7.44
N THR A 151 -1.86 8.96 -6.55
CA THR A 151 -1.79 9.26 -5.11
C THR A 151 -2.04 7.97 -4.32
N LEU A 152 -1.76 7.98 -3.01
CA LEU A 152 -2.11 6.83 -2.17
C LEU A 152 -3.63 6.55 -2.17
N ALA A 153 -4.46 7.59 -2.32
CA ALA A 153 -5.91 7.43 -2.44
C ALA A 153 -6.30 6.70 -3.73
N VAL A 154 -5.66 7.04 -4.87
CA VAL A 154 -5.87 6.32 -6.14
C VAL A 154 -5.43 4.86 -6.00
N ILE A 155 -4.28 4.61 -5.39
CA ILE A 155 -3.76 3.25 -5.16
C ILE A 155 -4.74 2.42 -4.32
N SER A 156 -5.19 2.96 -3.18
CA SER A 156 -6.16 2.31 -2.28
C SER A 156 -7.48 2.01 -2.99
N GLU A 157 -7.99 2.98 -3.75
CA GLU A 157 -9.27 2.86 -4.45
C GLU A 157 -9.21 1.83 -5.58
N THR A 158 -8.14 1.82 -6.39
CA THR A 158 -7.98 0.79 -7.43
C THR A 158 -7.85 -0.60 -6.83
N PHE A 159 -7.13 -0.74 -5.71
CA PHE A 159 -7.07 -2.00 -4.99
C PHE A 159 -8.45 -2.43 -4.47
N ARG A 160 -9.22 -1.51 -3.87
CA ARG A 160 -10.60 -1.79 -3.43
C ARG A 160 -11.49 -2.27 -4.58
N GLN A 161 -11.44 -1.58 -5.73
CA GLN A 161 -12.19 -1.97 -6.93
C GLN A 161 -11.76 -3.36 -7.42
N SER A 162 -10.48 -3.68 -7.31
CA SER A 162 -9.98 -5.01 -7.65
C SER A 162 -10.61 -6.11 -6.78
N LEU A 163 -10.78 -5.87 -5.48
CA LEU A 163 -11.45 -6.86 -4.61
C LEU A 163 -12.90 -7.09 -5.05
N GLU A 164 -13.61 -6.03 -5.44
CA GLU A 164 -15.02 -6.12 -5.88
C GLU A 164 -15.18 -6.83 -7.22
N VAL A 165 -14.16 -6.75 -8.08
CA VAL A 165 -14.16 -7.39 -9.39
C VAL A 165 -13.64 -8.83 -9.31
N PHE A 166 -12.48 -9.06 -8.69
CA PHE A 166 -11.80 -10.37 -8.62
C PHE A 166 -12.33 -11.30 -7.52
N ILE A 167 -13.00 -10.78 -6.49
CA ILE A 167 -13.54 -11.55 -5.37
C ILE A 167 -15.01 -11.18 -5.16
N PRO A 168 -15.92 -11.67 -6.03
CA PRO A 168 -17.35 -11.44 -5.83
C PRO A 168 -17.80 -12.15 -4.54
N PHE A 169 -18.27 -11.37 -3.57
CA PHE A 169 -18.91 -11.88 -2.34
C PHE A 169 -20.34 -12.36 -2.61
#